data_AF-A0A955I5S4-F1
#
_entry.id   AF-A0A955I5S4-F1
#
_cell.length_a   1.000
_cell.length_b   1.000
_cell.length_c   1.000
_cell.angle_alpha   90.00
_cell.angle_beta   90.00
_cell.angle_gamma   90.00
#
_symmetry.space_group_name_H-M   'P 1'
#
loop_
_entity.id
_entity.type
_entity.pdbx_description
1 polymer ?
#
loop_
_entity_poly.entity_id
_entity_poly.type
_entity_poly.pdbx_seq_one_letter_code
_entity_poly.pdbx_strand_id
1 'polypeptide(L)'
;MYTHSKKKMNMHRVELENVEFEKLFDVKCEDQVTSRMILTPAFMDRIVSFVHKTGNQYEFLFQGNAIYIKRKILGKYLEVGTEKNILTNLS
;
A
#
# COMPACT_ATOMS: atom_id res chain seq x y z
N MET A 1 -27.59 20.89 8.57
CA MET A 1 -26.95 22.10 9.12
C MET A 1 -25.45 21.91 8.98
N TYR A 2 -24.80 22.76 8.19
CA TYR A 2 -23.38 22.70 7.85
C TYR A 2 -22.48 23.04 9.04
N THR A 3 -21.31 22.41 9.13
CA THR A 3 -20.09 23.06 9.63
C THR A 3 -18.95 22.78 8.66
N HIS A 4 -18.58 23.81 7.91
CA HIS A 4 -17.36 23.90 7.13
C HIS A 4 -16.23 24.31 8.09
N SER A 5 -15.14 23.55 8.20
CA SER A 5 -13.87 24.13 8.66
C SER A 5 -12.66 23.30 8.20
N LYS A 6 -11.98 23.88 7.20
CA LYS A 6 -10.52 23.88 6.98
C LYS A 6 -9.86 22.54 6.61
N LYS A 7 -9.82 22.32 5.29
CA LYS A 7 -8.57 22.23 4.50
C LYS A 7 -7.30 22.03 5.36
N LYS A 8 -7.03 20.81 5.83
CA LYS A 8 -5.65 20.39 6.08
C LYS A 8 -5.01 20.31 4.70
N MET A 9 -4.09 21.23 4.40
CA MET A 9 -3.20 21.05 3.27
C MET A 9 -2.45 19.74 3.51
N ASN A 10 -2.91 18.66 2.85
CA ASN A 10 -2.19 17.40 2.81
C ASN A 10 -0.96 17.64 1.95
N MET A 11 0.10 18.22 2.54
CA MET A 11 1.32 18.64 1.83
C MET A 11 2.00 17.49 1.07
N HIS A 12 1.57 16.25 1.34
CA HIS A 12 2.10 15.00 0.81
C HIS A 12 1.06 14.13 0.09
N ARG A 13 -0.22 14.53 0.00
CA ARG A 13 -1.19 13.72 -0.77
C ARG A 13 -0.91 13.91 -2.26
N VAL A 14 -0.84 12.80 -2.99
CA VAL A 14 -0.62 12.80 -4.45
C VAL A 14 -1.97 12.58 -5.12
N GLU A 15 -2.30 13.43 -6.09
CA GLU A 15 -3.43 13.21 -7.00
C GLU A 15 -2.97 12.37 -8.20
N LEU A 16 -3.68 11.26 -8.44
CA LEU A 16 -3.36 10.27 -9.46
C LEU A 16 -4.47 10.20 -10.53
N GLU A 17 -4.08 9.82 -11.74
CA GLU A 17 -4.98 9.81 -12.91
C GLU A 17 -5.95 8.61 -12.93
N ASN A 18 -5.66 7.56 -12.17
CA ASN A 18 -6.46 6.35 -12.13
C ASN A 18 -7.57 6.44 -11.08
N VAL A 19 -8.79 6.70 -11.56
CA VAL A 19 -9.99 6.88 -10.73
C VAL A 19 -10.31 5.64 -9.89
N GLU A 20 -10.13 4.43 -10.43
CA GLU A 20 -10.41 3.19 -9.69
C GLU A 20 -9.37 2.97 -8.57
N PHE A 21 -8.11 3.32 -8.83
CA PHE A 21 -7.07 3.25 -7.83
C PHE A 21 -7.29 4.26 -6.68
N GLU A 22 -7.66 5.51 -6.97
CA GLU A 22 -7.96 6.55 -5.97
C GLU A 22 -9.15 6.20 -5.08
N LYS A 23 -10.09 5.37 -5.55
CA LYS A 23 -11.18 4.82 -4.72
C LYS A 23 -10.67 3.83 -3.67
N LEU A 24 -9.59 3.11 -3.96
CA LEU A 24 -9.04 2.05 -3.12
C LEU A 24 -7.92 2.53 -2.20
N PHE A 25 -7.13 3.53 -2.62
CA PHE A 25 -5.92 3.96 -1.94
C PHE A 25 -5.84 5.47 -1.74
N ASP A 26 -5.48 5.90 -0.52
CA ASP A 26 -5.07 7.28 -0.21
C ASP A 26 -3.54 7.36 -0.24
N VAL A 27 -2.98 7.96 -1.30
CA VAL A 27 -1.53 7.98 -1.52
C VAL A 27 -0.88 9.21 -0.90
N LYS A 28 0.15 8.95 -0.09
CA LYS A 28 0.99 9.97 0.54
C LYS A 28 2.44 9.77 0.14
N CYS A 29 3.13 10.86 -0.17
CA CYS A 29 4.55 10.83 -0.50
C CYS A 29 5.28 12.13 -0.13
N GLU A 30 6.57 11.98 0.18
CA GLU A 30 7.49 13.09 0.41
C GLU A 30 7.86 13.79 -0.90
N ASP A 31 7.97 13.05 -2.01
CA ASP A 31 8.23 13.57 -3.36
C ASP A 31 7.20 13.06 -4.38
N GLN A 32 6.41 13.99 -4.92
CA GLN A 32 5.37 13.68 -5.89
C GLN A 32 5.93 13.21 -7.24
N VAL A 33 7.17 13.55 -7.59
CA VAL A 33 7.77 13.11 -8.86
C VAL A 33 8.10 11.62 -8.78
N THR A 34 8.81 11.21 -7.72
CA THR A 34 9.12 9.81 -7.45
C THR A 34 7.86 8.94 -7.37
N SER A 35 6.77 9.47 -6.81
CA SER A 35 5.48 8.74 -6.76
C SER A 35 4.94 8.36 -8.13
N ARG A 36 4.96 9.27 -9.10
CA ARG A 36 4.43 9.02 -10.45
C ARG A 36 5.32 8.09 -11.26
N MET A 37 6.62 8.04 -10.96
CA MET A 37 7.53 7.09 -11.59
C MET A 37 7.26 5.65 -11.13
N ILE A 38 6.93 5.46 -9.86
CA ILE A 38 6.60 4.13 -9.30
C ILE A 38 5.16 3.75 -9.65
N LEU A 39 4.21 4.66 -9.37
CA LEU A 39 2.79 4.50 -9.66
C LEU A 39 2.52 4.96 -11.09
N THR A 40 3.00 4.19 -12.06
CA THR A 40 2.55 4.37 -13.45
C THR A 40 1.10 3.88 -13.58
N PRO A 41 0.31 4.38 -14.55
CA PRO A 41 -1.08 3.92 -14.76
C PRO A 41 -1.20 2.40 -14.89
N ALA A 42 -0.30 1.77 -15.65
CA ALA A 42 -0.27 0.31 -15.82
C ALA A 42 0.05 -0.44 -14.51
N PHE A 43 0.85 0.15 -13.63
CA PHE A 43 1.14 -0.46 -12.33
C PHE A 43 -0.04 -0.31 -11.37
N MET A 44 -0.71 0.84 -11.37
CA MET A 44 -1.97 1.04 -10.63
C MET A 44 -3.01 -0.01 -11.05
N ASP A 45 -3.23 -0.21 -12.35
CA ASP A 45 -4.19 -1.20 -12.86
C ASP A 45 -3.87 -2.63 -12.40
N ARG A 46 -2.58 -2.98 -12.32
CA ARG A 46 -2.13 -4.26 -11.79
C ARG A 46 -2.45 -4.40 -10.30
N ILE A 47 -2.24 -3.34 -9.51
CA ILE A 47 -2.59 -3.33 -8.08
C ILE A 47 -4.11 -3.45 -7.90
N VAL A 48 -4.91 -2.67 -8.63
CA VAL A 48 -6.38 -2.76 -8.58
C VAL A 48 -6.85 -4.18 -8.91
N SER A 49 -6.33 -4.75 -10.01
CA SER A 49 -6.64 -6.12 -10.42
C SER A 49 -6.26 -7.14 -9.35
N PHE A 50 -5.11 -6.98 -8.71
CA PHE A 50 -4.63 -7.86 -7.64
C PHE A 50 -5.52 -7.77 -6.39
N VAL A 51 -5.90 -6.56 -5.97
CA VAL A 51 -6.79 -6.33 -4.83
C VAL A 51 -8.15 -6.97 -5.07
N HIS A 52 -8.74 -6.73 -6.25
CA HIS A 52 -10.03 -7.32 -6.62
C HIS A 52 -9.99 -8.84 -6.69
N LYS A 53 -8.93 -9.42 -7.27
CA LYS A 53 -8.77 -10.88 -7.36
C LYS A 53 -8.65 -11.55 -5.99
N THR A 54 -7.99 -10.89 -5.05
CA THR A 54 -7.72 -11.48 -3.72
C THR A 54 -8.78 -11.13 -2.68
N GLY A 55 -9.59 -10.10 -2.90
CA GLY A 55 -10.63 -9.63 -1.98
C GLY A 55 -10.11 -9.11 -0.64
N ASN A 56 -8.81 -8.84 -0.53
CA ASN A 56 -8.19 -8.41 0.72
C ASN A 56 -7.88 -6.91 0.72
N GLN A 57 -7.74 -6.35 1.92
CA GLN A 57 -7.24 -4.99 2.14
C GLN A 57 -5.72 -4.99 2.30
N TYR A 58 -5.06 -4.10 1.57
CA TYR A 58 -3.60 -3.97 1.55
C TYR A 58 -3.16 -2.55 1.88
N GLU A 59 -1.99 -2.44 2.51
CA GLU A 59 -1.20 -1.22 2.60
C GLU A 59 0.15 -1.47 1.91
N PHE A 60 0.59 -0.52 1.09
CA PHE A 60 1.86 -0.60 0.35
C PHE A 60 2.78 0.52 0.80
N LEU A 61 4.05 0.19 1.08
CA LEU A 61 5.11 1.15 1.38
C LEU A 61 6.27 0.91 0.42
N PHE A 62 6.64 1.97 -0.31
CA PHE A 62 7.77 1.99 -1.23
C PHE A 62 8.92 2.73 -0.55
N GLN A 63 10.04 2.06 -0.32
CA GLN A 63 11.20 2.65 0.34
C GLN A 63 12.50 2.12 -0.28
N GLY A 64 13.29 3.03 -0.84
CA GLY A 64 14.50 2.66 -1.60
C GLY A 64 14.14 1.75 -2.77
N ASN A 65 14.75 0.56 -2.81
CA ASN A 65 14.49 -0.46 -3.85
C ASN A 65 13.59 -1.61 -3.36
N ALA A 66 12.82 -1.38 -2.28
CA ALA A 66 11.96 -2.39 -1.67
C ALA A 66 10.50 -1.93 -1.64
N ILE A 67 9.61 -2.91 -1.78
CA ILE A 67 8.16 -2.75 -1.59
C ILE A 67 7.76 -3.61 -0.39
N TYR A 68 7.23 -2.96 0.64
CA TYR A 68 6.65 -3.62 1.79
C TYR A 68 5.13 -3.69 1.63
N ILE A 69 4.57 -4.88 1.85
CA ILE A 69 3.15 -5.14 1.69
C ILE A 69 2.61 -5.62 3.04
N LYS A 70 1.64 -4.89 3.56
CA LYS A 70 0.90 -5.28 4.76
C LYS A 70 -0.52 -5.65 4.35
N ARG A 71 -1.01 -6.77 4.89
CA ARG A 71 -2.38 -7.25 4.70
C ARG A 71 -2.96 -7.65 6.04
N LYS A 72 -4.23 -7.34 6.28
CA LYS A 72 -4.94 -7.90 7.42
C LYS A 72 -5.24 -9.38 7.15
N ILE A 73 -4.59 -10.26 7.88
CA ILE A 73 -4.89 -11.70 7.86
C ILE A 73 -5.98 -11.96 8.90
N LEU A 74 -7.11 -12.52 8.51
CA LEU A 74 -8.16 -12.90 9.45
C LEU A 74 -7.80 -14.25 10.08
N GLY A 75 -7.44 -14.26 11.35
CA GLY A 75 -7.13 -15.46 12.14
C GLY A 75 -5.77 -15.41 12.83
N LYS A 76 -5.59 -16.24 13.88
CA LYS A 76 -4.34 -16.41 14.66
C LYS A 76 -3.21 -17.08 13.86
N TYR A 77 -3.03 -16.74 12.59
CA TYR A 77 -2.03 -17.36 11.71
C TYR A 77 -0.64 -16.72 11.86
N LEU A 78 -0.52 -15.65 12.65
CA LEU A 78 0.76 -15.15 13.19
C LEU A 78 1.23 -15.96 14.43
N GLU A 79 0.79 -17.22 14.56
CA GLU A 79 1.41 -18.21 15.44
C GLU A 79 2.23 -19.26 14.67
N VAL A 80 2.46 -19.07 13.36
CA VAL A 80 3.35 -19.97 12.60
C VAL A 80 4.79 -19.48 12.71
N GLY A 81 5.48 -19.98 13.75
CA GLY A 81 6.93 -20.18 13.69
C GLY A 81 7.79 -19.52 14.76
N THR A 82 7.35 -19.40 16.03
CA THR A 82 8.31 -19.11 17.11
C THR A 82 9.18 -20.30 17.52
N GLU A 83 9.00 -21.50 16.96
CA GLU A 83 9.87 -22.63 17.30
C GLU A 83 10.31 -23.47 16.09
N LYS A 84 11.65 -23.53 15.97
CA LYS A 84 12.51 -24.41 15.17
C LYS A 84 12.80 -24.03 13.71
N ASN A 85 14.09 -23.73 13.49
CA ASN A 85 14.86 -23.92 12.25
C ASN A 85 14.93 -22.79 11.21
N ILE A 86 15.25 -21.55 11.62
CA ILE A 86 15.83 -20.55 10.70
C ILE A 86 17.38 -20.60 10.72
N LEU A 87 18.00 -21.28 11.70
CA LEU A 87 19.46 -21.35 11.86
C LEU A 87 20.12 -22.69 11.47
N THR A 88 19.38 -23.67 10.93
CA THR A 88 19.94 -25.01 10.64
C THR A 88 20.39 -25.25 9.20
N ASN A 89 20.30 -24.24 8.32
CA ASN A 89 20.85 -24.33 6.95
C ASN A 89 22.05 -23.41 6.71
N LEU A 90 22.77 -23.06 7.77
CA LEU A 90 24.13 -22.49 7.68
C LEU A 90 25.10 -23.54 8.24
N SER A 91 25.39 -24.54 7.42
CA SER A 91 26.52 -25.46 7.57
C SER A 91 27.34 -25.44 6.29
#